data_AF-A0AAU8AE31-F1
#
_entry.id   AF-A0AAU8AE31-F1
#
_cell.length_a   1.000
_cell.length_b   1.000
_cell.length_c   1.000
_cell.angle_alpha   90.00
_cell.angle_beta   90.00
_cell.angle_gamma   90.00
#
_symmetry.space_group_name_H-M   'P 1'
#
loop_
_entity.id
_entity.type
_entity.pdbx_description
1 polymer ?
#
loop_
_entity_poly.entity_id
_entity_poly.type
_entity_poly.pdbx_seq_one_letter_code
_entity_poly.pdbx_strand_id
1 'polypeptide(L)'
;MNGSFKSESQRRKRRTPPVAKIDRDRETWAWLSAQDCRSGTADYKVGPDQTAIETVRERIGVMRGAKRLVPHGRRYTAAVQLAEAGCSDALVQAVTGNRALAMVQKYWARADQKRQSKRAQQVRDS
;
A
#
# COMPACT_ATOMS: atom_id res chain seq x y z
N MET A 1 -15.00 -13.15 -45.07
CA MET A 1 -13.86 -12.36 -44.53
C MET A 1 -14.40 -11.10 -43.87
N ASN A 2 -14.67 -11.10 -42.57
CA ASN A 2 -15.13 -9.88 -41.87
C ASN A 2 -14.22 -9.61 -40.67
N GLY A 3 -13.10 -8.93 -40.92
CA GLY A 3 -12.20 -8.42 -39.88
C GLY A 3 -12.73 -7.12 -39.32
N SER A 4 -13.23 -7.15 -38.08
CA SER A 4 -13.68 -5.95 -37.35
C SER A 4 -12.48 -5.06 -37.02
N PHE A 5 -12.30 -3.98 -37.80
CA PHE A 5 -11.26 -2.98 -37.59
C PHE A 5 -11.66 -2.07 -36.42
N LYS A 6 -11.20 -2.42 -35.21
CA LYS A 6 -11.41 -1.60 -34.01
C LYS A 6 -10.69 -0.26 -34.16
N SER A 7 -11.41 0.83 -33.92
CA SER A 7 -10.91 2.20 -34.04
C SER A 7 -9.68 2.47 -33.16
N GLU A 8 -8.83 3.40 -33.59
CA GLU A 8 -7.56 3.75 -32.93
C GLU A 8 -7.74 4.23 -31.48
N SER A 9 -8.91 4.81 -31.18
CA SER A 9 -9.41 5.13 -29.85
C SER A 9 -9.56 3.90 -28.95
N GLN A 10 -10.01 2.76 -29.50
CA GLN A 10 -10.12 1.50 -28.77
C GLN A 10 -8.76 0.78 -28.62
N ARG A 11 -7.80 1.00 -29.53
CA ARG A 11 -6.41 0.49 -29.38
C ARG A 11 -5.62 1.23 -28.30
N ARG A 12 -5.88 2.52 -28.06
CA ARG A 12 -5.17 3.29 -27.01
C ARG A 12 -5.50 2.86 -25.57
N LYS A 13 -6.63 2.19 -25.32
CA LYS A 13 -7.06 1.80 -23.96
C LYS A 13 -6.52 0.44 -23.46
N ARG A 14 -5.67 -0.23 -24.25
CA ARG A 14 -5.04 -1.53 -23.90
C ARG A 14 -3.51 -1.48 -23.93
N ARG A 15 -2.89 -0.33 -23.67
CA ARG A 15 -1.47 -0.31 -23.34
C ARG A 15 -1.32 -0.55 -21.84
N THR A 16 -1.30 -1.82 -21.44
CA THR A 16 -0.52 -2.19 -20.26
C THR A 16 0.90 -1.67 -20.49
N PRO A 17 1.46 -0.82 -19.60
CA PRO A 17 2.86 -0.47 -19.72
C PRO A 17 3.68 -1.78 -19.68
N PRO A 18 4.72 -1.93 -20.50
CA PRO A 18 5.59 -3.09 -20.43
C PRO A 18 6.13 -3.21 -19.00
N VAL A 19 6.08 -4.42 -18.45
CA VAL A 19 6.51 -4.81 -17.08
C VAL A 19 7.91 -4.29 -16.71
N ALA A 20 8.71 -3.87 -17.69
CA ALA A 20 10.06 -3.38 -17.54
C ALA A 20 10.22 -1.95 -16.98
N LYS A 21 9.15 -1.19 -16.71
CA LYS A 21 9.25 0.14 -16.07
C LYS A 21 8.16 0.37 -15.02
N ILE A 22 8.13 -0.47 -13.99
CA ILE A 22 7.54 -0.07 -12.72
C ILE A 22 8.61 0.74 -12.00
N ASP A 23 8.70 2.02 -12.35
CA ASP A 23 9.50 2.94 -11.55
C ASP A 23 8.80 3.13 -10.19
N ARG A 24 9.62 3.24 -9.15
CA ARG A 24 9.26 3.02 -7.75
C ARG A 24 8.76 4.31 -7.10
N ASP A 25 7.88 5.03 -7.80
CA ASP A 25 7.41 6.36 -7.42
C ASP A 25 6.08 6.33 -6.62
N ARG A 26 5.80 7.42 -5.93
CA ARG A 26 4.62 7.55 -5.04
C ARG A 26 3.29 7.41 -5.79
N GLU A 27 3.30 7.72 -7.09
CA GLU A 27 2.13 7.74 -7.96
C GLU A 27 1.73 6.34 -8.43
N THR A 28 2.67 5.43 -8.67
CA THR A 28 2.35 4.02 -8.97
C THR A 28 1.68 3.33 -7.79
N TRP A 29 2.09 3.62 -6.55
CA TRP A 29 1.42 3.11 -5.35
C TRP A 29 0.01 3.70 -5.14
N ALA A 30 -0.19 4.99 -5.45
CA ALA A 30 -1.51 5.62 -5.42
C ALA A 30 -2.43 5.07 -6.52
N TRP A 31 -1.89 4.79 -7.72
CA TRP A 31 -2.63 4.24 -8.84
C TRP A 31 -3.05 2.79 -8.61
N LEU A 32 -2.14 1.94 -8.10
CA LEU A 32 -2.45 0.55 -7.68
C LEU A 32 -3.49 0.53 -6.54
N SER A 33 -3.33 1.38 -5.52
CA SER A 33 -4.32 1.51 -4.43
C SER A 33 -5.69 1.98 -4.94
N ALA A 34 -5.73 2.84 -5.95
CA ALA A 34 -6.97 3.30 -6.57
C ALA A 34 -7.58 2.27 -7.54
N GLN A 35 -6.78 1.36 -8.10
CA GLN A 35 -7.24 0.30 -8.98
C GLN A 35 -7.93 -0.84 -8.21
N ASP A 36 -7.47 -1.14 -7.00
CA ASP A 36 -8.13 -2.06 -6.06
C ASP A 36 -9.44 -1.49 -5.49
N CYS A 37 -9.61 -0.16 -5.48
CA CYS A 37 -10.88 0.49 -5.13
C CYS A 37 -11.92 0.45 -6.26
N ARG A 38 -11.51 0.25 -7.53
CA ARG A 38 -12.40 0.33 -8.71
C ARG A 38 -12.85 -1.01 -9.28
N SER A 39 -12.18 -2.11 -8.95
CA SER A 39 -12.43 -3.44 -9.50
C SER A 39 -13.33 -4.29 -8.60
N GLY A 40 -14.51 -3.77 -8.26
CA GLY A 40 -15.54 -4.51 -7.53
C GLY A 40 -16.28 -5.59 -8.35
N THR A 41 -15.63 -6.24 -9.32
CA THR A 41 -16.27 -7.24 -10.21
C THR A 41 -15.35 -8.40 -10.61
N ALA A 42 -14.44 -8.83 -9.74
CA ALA A 42 -13.78 -10.12 -9.89
C ALA A 42 -14.36 -11.07 -8.85
N ASP A 43 -15.02 -12.11 -9.34
CA ASP A 43 -15.70 -13.17 -8.60
C ASP A 43 -14.67 -14.08 -7.88
N TYR A 44 -13.88 -13.48 -6.99
CA TYR A 44 -12.91 -14.18 -6.14
C TYR A 44 -13.62 -14.50 -4.83
N LYS A 45 -13.77 -15.79 -4.50
CA LYS A 45 -14.34 -16.20 -3.21
C LYS A 45 -13.55 -15.53 -2.09
N VAL A 46 -14.18 -14.58 -1.41
CA VAL A 46 -13.60 -13.93 -0.23
C VAL A 46 -13.37 -14.99 0.84
N GLY A 47 -12.14 -15.09 1.33
CA GLY A 47 -11.82 -15.99 2.44
C GLY A 47 -12.57 -15.56 3.71
N PRO A 48 -12.75 -16.46 4.69
CA PRO A 48 -13.53 -16.20 5.91
C PRO A 48 -13.05 -14.95 6.67
N ASP A 49 -11.74 -14.68 6.67
CA ASP A 49 -11.15 -13.49 7.30
C ASP A 49 -11.57 -12.19 6.62
N GLN A 50 -11.70 -12.20 5.29
CA GLN A 50 -12.10 -11.03 4.52
C GLN A 50 -13.58 -10.71 4.76
N THR A 51 -14.41 -11.73 4.92
CA THR A 51 -15.82 -11.61 5.33
C THR A 51 -15.95 -11.00 6.72
N ALA A 52 -15.18 -11.48 7.71
CA ALA A 52 -15.20 -10.91 9.06
C ALA A 52 -14.78 -9.43 9.08
N ILE A 53 -13.74 -9.08 8.31
CA ILE A 53 -13.28 -7.67 8.19
C ILE A 53 -14.35 -6.81 7.50
N GLU A 54 -15.06 -7.34 6.51
CA GLU A 54 -16.17 -6.66 5.85
C GLU A 54 -17.33 -6.40 6.82
N THR A 55 -17.72 -7.38 7.63
CA THR A 55 -18.74 -7.18 8.68
C THR A 55 -18.35 -6.04 9.63
N VAL A 56 -17.09 -5.98 10.06
CA VAL A 56 -16.62 -4.88 10.92
C VAL A 56 -16.65 -3.55 10.18
N ARG A 57 -16.22 -3.51 8.91
CA ARG A 57 -16.24 -2.29 8.09
C ARG A 57 -17.66 -1.76 7.87
N GLU A 58 -18.64 -2.65 7.75
CA GLU A 58 -20.06 -2.30 7.66
C GLU A 58 -20.53 -1.61 8.93
N ARG A 59 -20.28 -2.23 10.09
CA ARG A 59 -20.68 -1.72 11.39
C ARG A 59 -20.10 -0.34 11.71
N ILE A 60 -18.88 -0.05 11.25
CA ILE A 60 -18.22 1.25 11.48
C ILE A 60 -18.44 2.24 10.32
N GLY A 61 -19.21 1.88 9.29
CA GLY A 61 -19.55 2.77 8.18
C GLY A 61 -18.40 3.09 7.21
N VAL A 62 -17.36 2.24 7.11
CA VAL A 62 -16.18 2.47 6.25
C VAL A 62 -15.99 1.41 5.15
N MET A 63 -17.09 0.85 4.66
CA MET A 63 -17.04 -0.18 3.61
C MET A 63 -16.39 0.31 2.31
N ARG A 64 -16.60 1.58 1.94
CA ARG A 64 -16.17 2.16 0.67
C ARG A 64 -15.54 3.54 0.84
N GLY A 65 -14.91 4.03 -0.21
CA GLY A 65 -14.31 5.36 -0.28
C GLY A 65 -12.93 5.47 0.38
N ALA A 66 -12.43 6.70 0.51
CA ALA A 66 -11.07 6.99 0.98
C ALA A 66 -10.79 6.53 2.43
N LYS A 67 -11.84 6.31 3.23
CA LYS A 67 -11.73 5.85 4.62
C LYS A 67 -11.71 4.32 4.76
N ARG A 68 -11.73 3.57 3.65
CA ARG A 68 -11.77 2.10 3.67
C ARG A 68 -10.54 1.52 4.35
N LEU A 69 -10.75 0.78 5.44
CA LEU A 69 -9.68 0.15 6.20
C LEU A 69 -9.29 -1.21 5.61
N VAL A 70 -8.25 -1.24 4.77
CA VAL A 70 -7.74 -2.48 4.15
C VAL A 70 -6.66 -3.18 4.99
N PRO A 71 -6.54 -4.52 4.93
CA PRO A 71 -5.53 -5.25 5.71
C PRO A 71 -4.11 -4.82 5.35
N HIS A 72 -3.88 -4.48 4.07
CA HIS A 72 -2.61 -3.94 3.59
C HIS A 72 -2.22 -2.65 4.32
N GLY A 73 -3.16 -1.70 4.44
CA GLY A 73 -2.96 -0.44 5.15
C GLY A 73 -2.69 -0.64 6.64
N ARG A 74 -3.37 -1.61 7.28
CA ARG A 74 -3.12 -1.93 8.69
C ARG A 74 -1.72 -2.48 8.93
N ARG A 75 -1.21 -3.36 8.05
CA ARG A 75 0.18 -3.87 8.14
C ARG A 75 1.21 -2.77 7.98
N TYR A 76 0.98 -1.86 7.03
CA TYR A 76 1.81 -0.66 6.88
C TYR A 76 1.84 0.17 8.17
N THR A 77 0.67 0.49 8.73
CA THR A 77 0.58 1.31 9.95
C THR A 77 1.28 0.64 11.14
N ALA A 78 1.08 -0.67 11.33
CA ALA A 78 1.75 -1.42 12.38
C ALA A 78 3.28 -1.39 12.21
N ALA A 79 3.79 -1.60 10.99
CA ALA A 79 5.23 -1.55 10.72
C ALA A 79 5.83 -0.17 11.02
N VAL A 80 5.15 0.90 10.64
CA VAL A 80 5.58 2.28 10.93
C VAL A 80 5.60 2.56 12.42
N GLN A 81 4.56 2.17 13.16
CA GLN A 81 4.49 2.38 14.61
C GLN A 81 5.60 1.65 15.36
N LEU A 82 5.89 0.40 15.00
CA LEU A 82 6.98 -0.37 15.60
C LEU A 82 8.35 0.23 15.27
N ALA A 83 8.56 0.70 14.04
CA ALA A 83 9.79 1.37 13.64
C ALA A 83 9.99 2.73 14.37
N GLU A 84 8.90 3.50 14.56
CA GLU A 84 8.93 4.74 15.34
C GLU A 84 9.19 4.48 16.83
N ALA A 85 8.70 3.37 17.38
CA ALA A 85 8.99 2.90 18.73
C ALA A 85 10.44 2.40 18.91
N GLY A 86 11.20 2.22 17.82
CA GLY A 86 12.60 1.79 17.86
C GLY A 86 12.80 0.27 17.89
N CYS A 87 11.77 -0.53 17.58
CA CYS A 87 11.92 -1.98 17.44
C CYS A 87 12.82 -2.33 16.26
N SER A 88 13.77 -3.26 16.41
CA SER A 88 14.70 -3.63 15.32
C SER A 88 13.99 -4.12 14.07
N ASP A 89 14.65 -3.98 12.90
CA ASP A 89 14.11 -4.44 11.61
C ASP A 89 13.65 -5.90 11.65
N ALA A 90 14.41 -6.78 12.31
CA ALA A 90 14.07 -8.19 12.46
C ALA A 90 12.78 -8.41 13.26
N LEU A 91 12.56 -7.64 14.35
CA LEU A 91 11.33 -7.72 15.14
C LEU A 91 10.13 -7.20 14.36
N VAL A 92 10.29 -6.07 13.67
CA VAL A 92 9.22 -5.52 12.82
C VAL A 92 8.88 -6.52 11.72
N GLN A 93 9.88 -7.16 11.10
CA GLN A 93 9.67 -8.16 10.07
C GLN A 93 8.91 -9.38 10.59
N ALA A 94 9.31 -9.92 11.73
CA ALA A 94 8.69 -11.08 12.36
C ALA A 94 7.21 -10.84 12.70
N VAL A 95 6.90 -9.67 13.28
CA VAL A 95 5.53 -9.33 13.71
C VAL A 95 4.63 -8.98 12.53
N THR A 96 5.15 -8.30 11.51
CA THR A 96 4.34 -7.81 10.37
C THR A 96 4.24 -8.80 9.21
N GLY A 97 5.05 -9.86 9.21
CA GLY A 97 5.08 -10.87 8.15
C GLY A 97 5.61 -10.34 6.81
N ASN A 98 6.38 -9.25 6.83
CA ASN A 98 6.96 -8.68 5.61
C ASN A 98 8.04 -9.61 5.05
N ARG A 99 7.83 -10.09 3.81
CA ARG A 99 8.78 -11.01 3.17
C ARG A 99 10.11 -10.33 2.80
N ALA A 100 10.08 -9.05 2.49
CA ALA A 100 11.25 -8.29 2.06
C ALA A 100 11.74 -7.35 3.16
N LEU A 101 13.01 -7.50 3.56
CA LEU A 101 13.67 -6.65 4.54
C LEU A 101 13.74 -5.19 4.07
N ALA A 102 13.91 -4.96 2.77
CA ALA A 102 13.95 -3.63 2.17
C ALA A 102 12.69 -2.78 2.47
N MET A 103 11.53 -3.42 2.65
CA MET A 103 10.31 -2.69 3.02
C MET A 103 10.33 -2.22 4.46
N VAL A 104 10.87 -3.03 5.37
CA VAL A 104 11.00 -2.67 6.78
C VAL A 104 12.02 -1.53 6.95
N GLN A 105 13.17 -1.65 6.28
CA GLN A 105 14.22 -0.62 6.26
C GLN A 105 13.71 0.73 5.77
N LYS A 106 12.78 0.74 4.79
CA LYS A 106 12.15 1.98 4.32
C LYS A 106 11.41 2.72 5.44
N TYR A 107 10.69 1.99 6.29
CA TYR A 107 9.98 2.58 7.43
C TYR A 107 10.96 3.06 8.51
N TRP A 108 11.99 2.26 8.77
CA TRP A 108 13.05 2.60 9.70
C TRP A 108 13.83 3.84 9.29
N ALA A 109 14.26 3.95 8.04
CA ALA A 109 14.96 5.13 7.53
C ALA A 109 14.14 6.41 7.71
N ARG A 110 12.82 6.33 7.47
CA ARG A 110 11.93 7.47 7.68
C ARG A 110 11.77 7.84 9.16
N ALA A 111 11.62 6.83 10.03
CA ALA A 111 11.55 7.05 11.47
C ALA A 111 12.86 7.64 12.01
N ASP A 112 13.99 7.15 11.52
CA ASP A 112 15.32 7.60 11.91
C ASP A 112 15.58 9.03 11.45
N GLN A 113 15.29 9.36 10.19
CA GLN A 113 15.41 10.72 9.67
C GLN A 113 14.64 11.73 10.55
N LYS A 114 13.43 11.38 10.99
CA LYS A 114 12.61 12.21 11.88
C LYS A 114 13.27 12.38 13.26
N ARG A 115 13.83 11.31 13.84
CA ARG A 115 14.55 11.38 15.12
C ARG A 115 15.82 12.22 15.01
N GLN A 116 16.62 11.99 13.98
CA GLN A 116 17.88 12.70 13.75
C GLN A 116 17.64 14.18 13.48
N SER A 117 16.60 14.53 12.71
CA SER A 117 16.19 15.92 12.51
C SER A 117 15.86 16.64 13.82
N LYS A 118 15.10 15.99 14.71
CA LYS A 118 14.78 16.55 16.03
C LYS A 118 16.03 16.72 16.91
N ARG A 119 16.93 15.74 16.91
CA ARG A 119 18.20 15.82 17.66
C ARG A 119 19.08 16.95 17.15
N ALA A 120 19.25 17.07 15.84
CA ALA A 120 20.03 18.16 15.24
C ALA A 120 19.45 19.53 15.61
N GLN A 121 18.12 19.64 15.63
CA GLN A 121 17.42 20.85 16.03
C GLN A 121 17.65 21.19 17.51
N GLN A 122 17.65 20.19 18.40
CA GLN A 122 17.97 20.39 19.83
C GLN A 122 19.41 20.85 20.05
N VAL A 123 20.37 20.29 19.31
CA VAL A 123 21.79 20.68 19.36
C VAL A 123 22.00 22.11 18.83
N ARG A 124 21.18 22.55 17.88
CA ARG A 124 21.20 23.93 17.35
C ARG A 124 20.67 24.95 18.37
N ASP A 125 19.68 24.56 19.15
CA ASP A 125 18.97 25.44 20.09
C ASP A 125 19.58 25.43 21.50
N SER A 126 20.53 24.53 21.77
CA SER A 126 21.32 24.45 23.01
C SER A 126 22.55 25.33 22.96
#